data_AF-A0AAV8YA42-F1
#
_entry.id   AF-A0AAV8YA42-F1
#
_cell.length_a   1.000
_cell.length_b   1.000
_cell.length_c   1.000
_cell.angle_alpha   90.00
_cell.angle_beta   90.00
_cell.angle_gamma   90.00
#
_symmetry.space_group_name_H-M   'P 1'
#
loop_
_entity.id
_entity.type
_entity.pdbx_description
1 polymer ?
#
loop_
_entity_poly.entity_id
_entity_poly.type
_entity_poly.pdbx_seq_one_letter_code
_entity_poly.pdbx_strand_id
1 'polypeptide(L)'
;MQHSHSRIVPLNVQVHLRRSVYLTDHYLRKVGRRDKVNLFYNTSLPVIFGVKKYADALWNVCKERNINVNLCTNLIEINGDKREAVFQNLDKPEETTVTKFSMLHVTPPMATPESLGKNKDIANAAGFVDVDKYTLQHIKFPNIFTIGDCSSTLNSKTAAAI
;
A
#
# COMPACT_ATOMS: atom_id res chain seq x y z
N MET A 1 13.55 -28.96 31.93
CA MET A 1 13.42 -29.41 30.52
C MET A 1 12.12 -28.84 29.96
N GLN A 2 12.19 -28.31 28.73
CA GLN A 2 11.06 -28.05 27.79
C GLN A 2 10.12 -26.87 28.11
N HIS A 3 9.78 -25.91 27.23
CA HIS A 3 10.12 -25.62 25.83
C HIS A 3 9.91 -24.11 25.60
N SER A 4 10.96 -23.38 25.21
CA SER A 4 10.85 -22.02 24.69
C SER A 4 10.13 -22.05 23.33
N HIS A 5 8.82 -21.86 23.33
CA HIS A 5 8.05 -21.65 22.11
C HIS A 5 8.35 -20.25 21.58
N SER A 6 9.39 -20.15 20.77
CA SER A 6 9.66 -19.03 19.87
C SER A 6 8.51 -18.97 18.85
N ARG A 7 7.35 -18.43 19.24
CA ARG A 7 6.26 -18.16 18.30
C ARG A 7 6.74 -17.04 17.39
N ILE A 8 7.14 -17.42 16.18
CA ILE A 8 7.46 -16.48 15.13
C ILE A 8 6.15 -15.85 14.68
N VAL A 9 6.04 -14.55 14.88
CA VAL A 9 4.81 -13.79 14.68
C VAL A 9 4.84 -13.09 13.31
N PRO A 10 3.91 -13.38 12.38
CA PRO A 10 3.77 -12.63 11.14
C PRO A 10 3.20 -11.22 11.39
N LEU A 11 3.92 -10.20 10.91
CA LEU A 11 3.48 -8.81 10.76
C LEU A 11 3.21 -8.55 9.28
N ASN A 12 1.96 -8.23 8.93
CA ASN A 12 1.56 -7.98 7.55
C ASN A 12 1.31 -6.48 7.35
N VAL A 13 1.87 -5.89 6.29
CA VAL A 13 1.65 -4.48 5.92
C VAL A 13 1.18 -4.39 4.47
N GLN A 14 0.04 -3.74 4.24
CA GLN A 14 -0.58 -3.53 2.92
C GLN A 14 -0.36 -2.07 2.44
N VAL A 15 0.29 -1.90 1.29
CA VAL A 15 0.55 -0.72 0.41
C VAL A 15 0.15 0.70 0.84
N HIS A 16 1.12 1.46 1.36
CA HIS A 16 1.67 2.73 0.81
C HIS A 16 2.75 3.27 1.79
N LEU A 17 2.80 2.73 3.01
CA LEU A 17 3.82 3.04 3.99
C LEU A 17 4.86 1.93 4.12
N ARG A 18 5.75 1.80 3.12
CA ARG A 18 6.99 1.02 3.26
C ARG A 18 7.83 1.50 4.45
N ARG A 19 7.74 2.79 4.76
CA ARG A 19 8.32 3.42 5.94
C ARG A 19 7.85 2.74 7.24
N SER A 20 6.60 2.31 7.33
CA SER A 20 6.06 1.61 8.52
C SER A 20 6.76 0.26 8.73
N VAL A 21 6.99 -0.51 7.66
CA VAL A 21 7.73 -1.78 7.73
C VAL A 21 9.16 -1.54 8.22
N TYR A 22 9.87 -0.56 7.64
CA TYR A 22 11.24 -0.24 8.03
C TYR A 22 11.35 0.28 9.47
N LEU A 23 10.40 1.13 9.89
CA LEU A 23 10.35 1.64 11.25
C LEU A 23 10.07 0.53 12.25
N THR A 24 9.18 -0.40 11.90
CA THR A 24 8.87 -1.56 12.73
C THR A 24 10.06 -2.52 12.82
N ASP A 25 10.75 -2.81 11.71
CA ASP A 25 11.99 -3.59 11.72
C ASP A 25 13.05 -2.95 12.62
N HIS A 26 13.28 -1.65 12.48
CA HIS A 26 14.23 -0.91 13.29
C HIS A 26 13.86 -0.94 14.78
N TYR A 27 12.58 -0.73 15.11
CA TYR A 27 12.09 -0.82 16.48
C TYR A 27 12.29 -2.23 17.06
N LEU A 28 11.95 -3.28 16.31
CA LEU A 28 12.09 -4.69 16.71
C LEU A 28 13.56 -5.07 16.96
N ARG A 29 14.48 -4.54 16.16
CA ARG A 29 15.93 -4.69 16.39
C ARG A 29 16.36 -3.97 17.66
N LYS A 30 15.91 -2.73 17.88
CA LYS A 30 16.21 -1.94 19.08
C LYS A 30 15.77 -2.64 20.37
N VAL A 31 14.63 -3.34 20.35
CA VAL A 31 14.12 -4.10 21.52
C VAL A 31 14.58 -5.56 21.56
N GLY A 32 15.44 -6.00 20.63
CA GLY A 32 15.99 -7.37 20.60
C GLY A 32 14.95 -8.46 20.33
N ARG A 33 13.85 -8.15 19.63
CA ARG A 33 12.76 -9.11 19.33
C ARG A 33 12.64 -9.45 17.84
N ARG A 34 13.57 -9.01 17.01
CA ARG A 34 13.52 -9.21 15.55
C ARG A 34 13.46 -10.69 15.14
N ASP A 35 14.17 -11.56 15.86
CA ASP A 35 14.24 -13.00 15.53
C ASP A 35 12.92 -13.74 15.80
N LYS A 36 12.00 -13.11 16.55
CA LYS A 36 10.68 -13.67 16.88
C LYS A 36 9.57 -13.16 15.97
N VAL A 37 9.90 -12.36 14.95
CA VAL A 37 8.90 -11.73 14.08
C VAL A 37 9.25 -11.99 12.62
N ASN A 38 8.26 -12.39 11.84
CA ASN A 38 8.35 -12.41 10.38
C ASN A 38 7.66 -11.18 9.82
N LEU A 39 8.38 -10.42 9.00
CA LEU A 39 7.84 -9.24 8.35
C LEU A 39 7.37 -9.61 6.94
N PHE A 40 6.12 -9.30 6.64
CA PHE A 40 5.52 -9.45 5.32
C PHE A 40 5.04 -8.10 4.81
N TYR A 41 5.43 -7.77 3.60
CA TYR A 41 4.96 -6.62 2.86
C TYR A 41 4.18 -7.11 1.65
N ASN A 42 2.86 -7.03 1.73
CA ASN A 42 1.96 -7.45 0.66
C ASN A 42 1.56 -6.22 -0.15
N THR A 43 1.79 -6.27 -1.45
CA THR A 43 1.47 -5.17 -2.35
C THR A 43 0.68 -5.58 -3.56
N SER A 44 -0.40 -4.84 -3.83
CA SER A 44 -1.23 -4.99 -5.03
C SER A 44 -0.49 -4.57 -6.30
N LEU A 45 0.62 -3.83 -6.18
CA LEU A 45 1.45 -3.43 -7.31
C LEU A 45 2.40 -4.56 -7.75
N PRO A 46 2.69 -4.69 -9.07
CA PRO A 46 3.64 -5.67 -9.60
C PRO A 46 5.11 -5.26 -9.38
N VAL A 47 5.35 -4.06 -8.86
CA VAL A 47 6.70 -3.55 -8.59
C VAL A 47 6.79 -3.00 -7.19
N ILE A 48 7.96 -3.18 -6.56
CA ILE A 48 8.21 -2.57 -5.26
C ILE A 48 8.23 -1.05 -5.38
N PHE A 49 8.72 -0.41 -6.46
CA PHE A 49 8.63 1.05 -6.67
C PHE A 49 8.61 1.39 -8.16
N GLY A 50 7.94 2.48 -8.54
CA GLY A 50 7.78 2.86 -9.95
C GLY A 50 9.08 3.26 -10.66
N VAL A 51 10.12 3.64 -9.91
CA VAL A 51 11.42 4.03 -10.46
C VAL A 51 12.47 2.97 -10.15
N LYS A 52 13.01 2.35 -11.21
CA LYS A 52 13.94 1.21 -11.14
C LYS A 52 15.12 1.43 -10.18
N LYS A 53 15.79 2.59 -10.26
CA LYS A 53 16.94 2.92 -9.41
C LYS A 53 16.66 2.77 -7.91
N TYR A 54 15.47 3.20 -7.47
CA TYR A 54 15.09 3.07 -6.07
C TYR A 54 14.50 1.68 -5.76
N ALA A 55 13.83 1.04 -6.73
CA ALA A 55 13.34 -0.33 -6.58
C ALA A 55 14.49 -1.31 -6.28
N ASP A 56 15.60 -1.22 -7.00
CA ASP A 56 16.78 -2.08 -6.82
C ASP A 56 17.39 -1.90 -5.42
N ALA A 57 17.52 -0.65 -4.96
CA ALA A 57 18.01 -0.35 -3.61
C ALA A 57 17.06 -0.91 -2.53
N LEU A 58 15.75 -0.79 -2.72
CA LEU A 58 14.75 -1.31 -1.76
C LEU A 58 14.78 -2.83 -1.68
N TRP A 59 14.99 -3.52 -2.80
CA TRP A 59 15.14 -4.98 -2.82
C TRP A 59 16.34 -5.45 -2.00
N ASN A 60 17.48 -4.76 -2.13
CA ASN A 60 18.67 -5.07 -1.34
C ASN A 60 18.38 -4.92 0.16
N VAL A 61 17.73 -3.82 0.56
CA VAL A 61 17.32 -3.60 1.95
C VAL A 61 16.35 -4.66 2.45
N CYS A 62 15.39 -5.10 1.64
CA CYS A 62 14.44 -6.15 2.04
C CYS A 62 15.15 -7.49 2.25
N LYS A 63 16.12 -7.85 1.39
CA LYS A 63 16.94 -9.06 1.54
C LYS A 63 17.81 -9.00 2.80
N GLU A 64 18.53 -7.90 3.01
CA GLU A 64 19.36 -7.70 4.20
C GLU A 64 18.56 -7.74 5.51
N ARG A 65 17.30 -7.29 5.46
CA ARG A 65 16.42 -7.22 6.65
C ARG A 65 15.47 -8.41 6.78
N ASN A 66 15.58 -9.42 5.92
CA ASN A 66 14.71 -10.59 5.87
C ASN A 66 13.22 -10.22 5.90
N ILE A 67 12.83 -9.28 5.04
CA ILE A 67 11.44 -8.84 4.84
C ILE A 67 10.89 -9.58 3.62
N ASN A 68 9.83 -10.35 3.80
CA ASN A 68 9.15 -11.04 2.71
C ASN A 68 8.26 -10.06 1.96
N VAL A 69 8.49 -9.89 0.67
CA VAL A 69 7.72 -8.98 -0.19
C VAL A 69 6.91 -9.81 -1.17
N ASN A 70 5.57 -9.76 -1.04
CA ASN A 70 4.66 -10.40 -1.96
C ASN A 70 4.07 -9.34 -2.88
N LEU A 71 4.36 -9.45 -4.18
CA LEU A 71 3.82 -8.57 -5.21
C LEU A 71 2.45 -9.08 -5.69
N CYS A 72 1.71 -8.23 -6.40
CA CYS A 72 0.39 -8.55 -6.95
C CYS A 72 -0.58 -9.16 -5.91
N THR A 73 -0.46 -8.82 -4.63
CA THR A 73 -1.21 -9.43 -3.53
C THR A 73 -2.14 -8.39 -2.89
N ASN A 74 -3.44 -8.51 -3.11
CA ASN A 74 -4.45 -7.57 -2.61
C ASN A 74 -5.19 -8.12 -1.39
N LEU A 75 -5.33 -7.32 -0.33
CA LEU A 75 -6.13 -7.68 0.84
C LEU A 75 -7.62 -7.52 0.52
N ILE A 76 -8.38 -8.60 0.66
CA ILE A 76 -9.83 -8.60 0.36
C ILE A 76 -10.69 -8.70 1.62
N GLU A 77 -10.22 -9.38 2.66
CA GLU A 77 -10.99 -9.59 3.89
C GLU A 77 -10.08 -9.65 5.11
N ILE A 78 -10.59 -9.18 6.25
CA ILE A 78 -9.92 -9.25 7.54
C ILE A 78 -10.88 -9.87 8.54
N ASN A 79 -10.51 -11.03 9.08
CA ASN A 79 -11.20 -11.65 10.20
C ASN A 79 -10.48 -11.28 11.50
N GLY A 80 -11.01 -10.29 12.22
CA GLY A 80 -10.43 -9.78 13.46
C GLY A 80 -10.41 -10.82 14.60
N ASP A 81 -11.47 -11.63 14.71
CA ASP A 81 -11.61 -12.63 15.78
C ASP A 81 -10.57 -13.74 15.67
N LYS A 82 -10.35 -14.22 14.45
CA LYS A 82 -9.35 -15.26 14.14
C LYS A 82 -7.95 -14.71 13.91
N ARG A 83 -7.81 -13.37 13.80
CA ARG A 83 -6.59 -12.67 13.38
C ARG A 83 -6.04 -13.20 12.07
N GLU A 84 -6.92 -13.34 11.09
CA GLU A 84 -6.63 -13.86 9.76
C GLU A 84 -6.93 -12.78 8.72
N ALA A 85 -6.02 -12.62 7.77
CA ALA A 85 -6.16 -11.71 6.65
C ALA A 85 -6.17 -12.54 5.36
N VAL A 86 -7.18 -12.31 4.52
CA VAL A 86 -7.36 -12.99 3.25
C VAL A 86 -6.83 -12.10 2.15
N PHE A 87 -5.84 -12.61 1.42
CA PHE A 87 -5.24 -11.93 0.30
C PHE A 87 -5.58 -12.66 -1.00
N GLN A 88 -5.93 -11.91 -2.03
CA GLN A 88 -6.13 -12.39 -3.38
C GLN A 88 -4.88 -12.09 -4.21
N ASN A 89 -4.42 -13.07 -4.99
CA ASN A 89 -3.39 -12.84 -5.99
C ASN A 89 -4.02 -12.20 -7.24
N LEU A 90 -3.50 -11.06 -7.68
CA LEU A 90 -3.97 -10.34 -8.85
C LEU A 90 -3.48 -10.98 -10.16
N ASP A 91 -2.38 -11.72 -10.16
CA ASP A 91 -1.92 -12.49 -11.32
C ASP A 91 -2.75 -13.76 -11.52
N LYS A 92 -3.31 -14.30 -10.42
CA LYS A 92 -4.16 -15.48 -10.40
C LYS A 92 -5.39 -15.21 -9.54
N PRO A 93 -6.45 -14.61 -10.10
CA PRO A 93 -7.61 -14.13 -9.34
C PRO A 93 -8.32 -15.22 -8.52
N GLU A 94 -8.18 -16.49 -8.92
CA GLU A 94 -8.77 -17.65 -8.24
C GLU A 94 -7.96 -18.12 -7.02
N GLU A 95 -6.73 -17.62 -6.85
CA GLU A 95 -5.86 -17.99 -5.76
C GLU A 95 -5.97 -16.99 -4.60
N THR A 96 -6.58 -17.43 -3.50
CA THR A 96 -6.64 -16.68 -2.25
C THR A 96 -5.75 -17.32 -1.20
N THR A 97 -4.92 -16.52 -0.54
CA THR A 97 -4.06 -16.95 0.57
C THR A 97 -4.58 -16.37 1.87
N VAL A 98 -4.84 -17.25 2.85
CA VAL A 98 -5.18 -16.86 4.22
C VAL A 98 -3.90 -16.80 5.04
N THR A 99 -3.60 -15.63 5.60
CA THR A 99 -2.42 -15.44 6.44
C THR A 99 -2.83 -14.96 7.83
N LYS A 100 -2.40 -15.70 8.85
CA LYS A 100 -2.53 -15.24 10.24
C LYS A 100 -1.62 -14.04 10.48
N PHE A 101 -2.06 -13.08 11.28
CA PHE A 101 -1.26 -11.93 11.67
C PHE A 101 -1.32 -11.75 13.19
N SER A 102 -0.28 -11.16 13.79
CA SER A 102 -0.43 -10.61 15.15
C SER A 102 -0.50 -9.10 15.18
N MET A 103 -0.01 -8.46 14.13
CA MET A 103 -0.25 -7.05 13.86
C MET A 103 -0.43 -6.92 12.34
N LEU A 104 -1.42 -6.13 11.94
CA LEU A 104 -1.77 -5.87 10.55
C LEU A 104 -1.88 -4.37 10.38
N HIS A 105 -1.08 -3.82 9.47
CA HIS A 105 -1.19 -2.42 9.07
C HIS A 105 -1.83 -2.36 7.68
N VAL A 106 -3.07 -1.89 7.63
CA VAL A 106 -3.86 -1.83 6.41
C VAL A 106 -3.86 -0.41 5.89
N THR A 107 -3.48 -0.24 4.62
CA THR A 107 -3.82 0.98 3.90
C THR A 107 -5.16 0.77 3.20
N PRO A 108 -6.19 1.57 3.50
CA PRO A 108 -7.49 1.40 2.90
C PRO A 108 -7.44 1.72 1.39
N PRO A 109 -8.36 1.14 0.59
CA PRO A 109 -8.57 1.58 -0.78
C PRO A 109 -9.01 3.05 -0.75
N MET A 110 -8.27 3.91 -1.44
CA MET A 110 -8.56 5.35 -1.51
C MET A 110 -9.21 5.68 -2.86
N ALA A 111 -10.24 6.51 -2.81
CA ALA A 111 -10.92 7.06 -3.98
C ALA A 111 -11.18 8.56 -3.74
N THR A 112 -11.59 9.28 -4.77
CA THR A 112 -12.06 10.65 -4.60
C THR A 112 -13.31 10.71 -3.71
N PRO A 113 -13.57 11.86 -3.06
CA PRO A 113 -14.80 12.06 -2.32
C PRO A 113 -16.03 11.74 -3.19
N GLU A 114 -17.01 11.07 -2.60
CA GLU A 114 -18.18 10.57 -3.33
C GLU A 114 -18.97 11.66 -4.07
N SER A 115 -19.10 12.84 -3.45
CA SER A 115 -19.75 14.02 -4.04
C SER A 115 -19.08 14.49 -5.33
N LEU A 116 -17.76 14.29 -5.43
CA LEU A 116 -16.95 14.67 -6.57
C LEU A 116 -16.93 13.55 -7.61
N GLY A 117 -16.62 12.33 -7.21
CA GLY A 117 -16.48 11.18 -8.10
C GLY A 117 -17.79 10.78 -8.79
N LYS A 118 -18.95 11.06 -8.20
CA LYS A 118 -20.26 10.81 -8.83
C LYS A 118 -20.71 11.93 -9.78
N ASN A 119 -20.07 13.09 -9.74
CA ASN A 119 -20.43 14.22 -10.59
C ASN A 119 -19.81 14.05 -11.98
N LYS A 120 -20.60 13.57 -12.93
CA LYS A 120 -20.17 13.29 -14.31
C LYS A 120 -19.84 14.54 -15.14
N ASP A 121 -20.23 15.73 -14.66
CA ASP A 121 -19.95 16.98 -15.38
C ASP A 121 -18.49 17.41 -15.17
N ILE A 122 -17.98 17.22 -13.95
CA ILE A 122 -16.64 17.65 -13.51
C ILE A 122 -15.64 16.50 -13.36
N ALA A 123 -16.09 15.28 -13.06
CA ALA A 123 -15.22 14.13 -12.88
C ALA A 123 -15.13 13.28 -14.15
N ASN A 124 -13.94 12.74 -14.39
CA ASN A 124 -13.68 11.77 -15.44
C ASN A 124 -14.23 10.38 -15.08
N ALA A 125 -14.09 9.41 -15.98
CA ALA A 125 -14.55 8.04 -15.78
C ALA A 125 -13.92 7.32 -14.58
N ALA A 126 -12.76 7.78 -14.10
CA ALA A 126 -12.08 7.28 -12.91
C ALA A 126 -12.47 8.03 -11.62
N GLY A 127 -13.40 9.00 -11.70
CA GLY A 127 -13.90 9.76 -10.55
C GLY A 127 -13.03 10.95 -10.14
N PHE A 128 -12.00 11.32 -10.91
CA PHE A 128 -11.13 12.47 -10.64
C PHE A 128 -11.55 13.70 -11.43
N VAL A 129 -11.33 14.91 -10.89
CA VAL A 129 -11.67 16.15 -11.61
C VAL A 129 -10.82 16.28 -12.85
N ASP A 130 -11.46 16.52 -13.99
CA ASP A 130 -10.77 16.52 -15.26
C ASP A 130 -10.13 17.88 -15.57
N VAL A 131 -8.81 17.97 -15.46
CA VAL A 131 -8.06 19.23 -15.59
C VAL A 131 -6.95 19.16 -16.62
N ASP A 132 -6.62 20.32 -17.19
CA ASP A 132 -5.39 20.50 -17.94
C ASP A 132 -4.17 20.30 -17.03
N LYS A 133 -3.24 19.47 -17.47
CA LYS A 133 -2.06 19.06 -16.70
C LYS A 133 -1.04 20.18 -16.44
N TYR A 134 -1.10 21.30 -17.16
CA TYR A 134 -0.18 22.42 -17.02
C TYR A 134 -0.82 23.61 -16.31
N THR A 135 -2.12 23.88 -16.55
CA THR A 135 -2.81 25.03 -15.97
C THR A 135 -3.66 24.68 -14.75
N LEU A 136 -3.93 23.40 -14.50
CA LEU A 136 -4.84 22.89 -13.47
C LEU A 136 -6.29 23.38 -13.60
N GLN A 137 -6.62 23.98 -14.75
CA GLN A 137 -7.95 24.44 -15.10
C GLN A 137 -8.79 23.27 -15.62
N HIS A 138 -10.07 23.23 -15.27
CA HIS A 138 -10.98 22.20 -15.75
C HIS A 138 -11.19 22.31 -17.27
N ILE A 139 -11.18 21.16 -17.95
CA ILE A 139 -11.19 21.11 -19.42
C ILE A 139 -12.48 21.64 -20.06
N LYS A 140 -13.63 21.57 -19.34
CA LYS A 140 -14.93 22.05 -19.83
C LYS A 140 -15.39 23.36 -19.19
N PHE A 141 -14.87 23.69 -18.01
CA PHE A 141 -15.39 24.78 -17.17
C PHE A 141 -14.25 25.73 -16.82
N PRO A 142 -14.10 26.87 -17.52
CA PRO A 142 -12.93 27.72 -17.37
C PRO A 142 -12.83 28.40 -15.99
N ASN A 143 -13.91 28.41 -15.22
CA ASN A 143 -13.97 28.95 -13.85
C ASN A 143 -13.68 27.91 -12.76
N ILE A 144 -13.38 26.67 -13.11
CA ILE A 144 -13.08 25.59 -12.16
C ILE A 144 -11.60 25.23 -12.24
N PHE A 145 -10.96 25.11 -11.07
CA PHE A 145 -9.56 24.71 -10.94
C PHE A 145 -9.45 23.63 -9.86
N THR A 146 -8.51 22.68 -10.01
CA THR A 146 -8.32 21.60 -9.03
C THR A 146 -6.86 21.43 -8.66
N ILE A 147 -6.60 21.18 -7.38
CA ILE A 147 -5.26 20.95 -6.83
C ILE A 147 -5.26 19.70 -5.95
N GLY A 148 -4.14 18.97 -5.95
CA GLY A 148 -3.90 17.82 -5.08
C GLY A 148 -4.61 16.54 -5.52
N ASP A 149 -4.98 15.71 -4.55
CA ASP A 149 -5.35 14.30 -4.76
C ASP A 149 -6.65 14.11 -5.55
N CYS A 150 -7.50 15.13 -5.61
CA CYS A 150 -8.75 15.12 -6.36
C CYS A 150 -8.55 15.35 -7.87
N SER A 151 -7.36 15.82 -8.28
CA SER A 151 -7.01 16.11 -9.68
C SER A 151 -6.75 14.85 -10.49
N SER A 152 -7.03 14.91 -11.80
CA SER A 152 -6.66 13.88 -12.78
C SER A 152 -5.19 13.95 -13.25
N THR A 153 -4.36 14.81 -12.66
CA THR A 153 -2.94 14.92 -13.01
C THR A 153 -2.20 13.58 -12.87
N LEU A 154 -1.31 13.30 -13.83
CA LEU A 154 -0.54 12.05 -13.93
C LEU A 154 0.64 11.96 -12.94
N ASN A 155 0.78 12.94 -12.03
CA ASN A 155 1.83 12.95 -11.03
C ASN A 155 1.47 12.12 -9.79
N SER A 156 2.47 11.84 -8.97
CA SER A 156 2.23 11.19 -7.69
C SER A 156 1.38 12.11 -6.81
N LYS A 157 0.36 11.54 -6.17
CA LYS A 157 -0.53 12.24 -5.23
C LYS A 157 0.22 12.45 -3.91
N THR A 158 1.07 13.48 -3.89
CA THR A 158 1.92 13.85 -2.78
C THR A 158 1.81 15.33 -2.49
N ALA A 159 1.99 15.72 -1.22
CA ALA A 159 1.98 17.13 -0.81
C ALA A 159 3.04 17.97 -1.55
N ALA A 160 4.16 17.34 -1.93
CA ALA A 160 5.06 17.88 -2.93
C ALA A 160 4.54 17.48 -4.32
N ALA A 161 4.03 18.43 -5.09
CA ALA A 161 3.73 18.21 -6.50
C ALA A 161 5.06 18.19 -7.27
N ILE A 162 5.48 17.03 -7.76
CA ILE A 162 6.67 16.84 -8.60
C ILE A 162 6.24 16.13 -9.88
#